data_AF-A0A5C3MZV0-F1
#
_entry.id   AF-A0A5C3MZV0-F1
#
_cell.length_a   1.000
_cell.length_b   1.000
_cell.length_c   1.000
_cell.angle_alpha   90.00
_cell.angle_beta   90.00
_cell.angle_gamma   90.00
#
_symmetry.space_group_name_H-M   'P 1'
#
loop_
_entity.id
_entity.type
_entity.pdbx_description
1 polymer ?
#
loop_
_entity_poly.entity_id
_entity_poly.type
_entity_poly.pdbx_seq_one_letter_code
_entity_poly.pdbx_strand_id
1 'polypeptide(L)'
;IIPANSAPSDAFLAPLSVGKRLDIWRVCLLCYLLTIDGKRIVPRELQLCGLLATMRCWNSVVYSGCGTGKTLFMVLPLLWNLKSVSIIISPLK
;
A
#
# COMPACT_ATOMS: atom_id res chain seq x y z
N ILE A 1 -5.37 15.68 -6.34
CA ILE A 1 -4.29 15.66 -5.32
C ILE A 1 -3.22 14.66 -5.73
N ILE A 2 -3.58 13.39 -5.93
CA ILE A 2 -2.68 12.42 -6.55
C ILE A 2 -2.65 12.64 -8.07
N PRO A 3 -1.47 12.69 -8.72
CA PRO A 3 -1.34 12.74 -10.18
C PRO A 3 -1.95 11.51 -10.86
N ALA A 4 -2.66 11.70 -11.97
CA ALA A 4 -3.37 10.62 -12.68
C ALA A 4 -2.43 9.49 -13.15
N ASN A 5 -1.19 9.83 -13.54
CA ASN A 5 -0.17 8.87 -13.97
C ASN A 5 0.39 8.01 -12.83
N SER A 6 0.16 8.38 -11.58
CA SER A 6 0.65 7.68 -10.39
C SER A 6 -0.46 6.97 -9.62
N ALA A 7 -1.72 7.23 -9.98
CA ALA A 7 -2.87 6.59 -9.37
C ALA A 7 -2.95 5.09 -9.74
N PRO A 8 -3.59 4.26 -8.89
CA PRO A 8 -3.90 2.88 -9.25
C PRO A 8 -4.76 2.85 -10.52
N SER A 9 -4.54 1.87 -11.40
CA SER A 9 -5.31 1.79 -12.64
C SER A 9 -6.78 1.44 -12.38
N ASP A 10 -7.65 1.87 -13.29
CA ASP A 10 -9.06 1.49 -13.25
C ASP A 10 -9.23 -0.03 -13.37
N ALA A 11 -8.37 -0.70 -14.14
CA ALA A 11 -8.36 -2.16 -14.27
C ALA A 11 -8.07 -2.85 -12.92
N PHE A 12 -7.15 -2.31 -12.13
CA PHE A 12 -6.85 -2.80 -10.78
C PHE A 12 -8.01 -2.58 -9.80
N LEU A 13 -8.70 -1.43 -9.90
CA LEU A 13 -9.78 -1.07 -8.98
C LEU A 13 -11.12 -1.73 -9.35
N ALA A 14 -11.37 -2.01 -10.63
CA ALA A 14 -12.62 -2.57 -11.15
C ALA A 14 -13.13 -3.82 -10.40
N PRO A 15 -12.31 -4.84 -10.06
CA PRO A 15 -12.80 -6.02 -9.35
C PRO A 15 -13.08 -5.79 -7.86
N LEU A 16 -12.70 -4.64 -7.29
CA LEU A 16 -12.84 -4.37 -5.86
C LEU A 16 -14.24 -3.83 -5.52
N SER A 17 -14.75 -4.19 -4.34
CA SER A 17 -15.96 -3.57 -3.78
C SER A 17 -15.71 -2.09 -3.47
N VAL A 18 -16.79 -1.30 -3.43
CA VAL A 18 -16.73 0.15 -3.15
C VAL A 18 -15.95 0.46 -1.87
N GLY A 19 -16.19 -0.28 -0.79
CA GLY A 19 -15.45 -0.11 0.47
C GLY A 19 -13.94 -0.34 0.32
N LYS A 20 -13.54 -1.40 -0.39
CA LYS A 20 -12.12 -1.68 -0.65
C LYS A 20 -11.47 -0.63 -1.54
N ARG A 21 -12.19 -0.13 -2.55
CA ARG A 21 -11.69 0.97 -3.39
C ARG A 21 -11.43 2.23 -2.56
N LEU A 22 -12.34 2.57 -1.65
CA LEU A 22 -12.17 3.70 -0.75
C LEU A 22 -10.95 3.53 0.16
N ASP A 23 -10.76 2.35 0.73
CA ASP A 23 -9.59 2.08 1.58
C ASP A 23 -8.27 2.18 0.82
N ILE A 24 -8.22 1.65 -0.41
CA ILE A 24 -7.04 1.78 -1.27
C ILE A 24 -6.76 3.26 -1.59
N TRP A 25 -7.78 4.02 -1.97
CA TRP A 25 -7.62 5.46 -2.21
C TRP A 25 -7.16 6.23 -0.98
N ARG A 26 -7.70 5.91 0.20
CA ARG A 26 -7.27 6.50 1.48
C ARG A 26 -5.81 6.25 1.74
N VAL A 27 -5.35 5.01 1.58
CA VAL A 27 -3.94 4.65 1.82
C VAL A 27 -3.03 5.33 0.80
N CYS A 28 -3.41 5.35 -0.48
CA CYS A 28 -2.68 6.07 -1.52
C CYS A 28 -2.58 7.57 -1.21
N LEU A 29 -3.69 8.18 -0.77
CA LEU A 29 -3.74 9.59 -0.41
C LEU A 29 -2.89 9.89 0.82
N LEU A 30 -2.98 9.09 1.87
CA LEU A 30 -2.16 9.24 3.08
C LEU A 30 -0.67 9.12 2.73
N CYS A 31 -0.29 8.10 1.96
CA CYS A 31 1.09 7.92 1.53
C CYS A 31 1.61 9.11 0.72
N TYR A 32 0.79 9.61 -0.21
CA TYR A 32 1.13 10.78 -1.02
C TYR A 32 1.28 12.05 -0.17
N LEU A 33 0.33 12.32 0.73
CA LEU A 33 0.34 13.49 1.60
C LEU A 33 1.54 13.46 2.57
N LEU A 34 1.84 12.30 3.15
CA LEU A 34 2.99 12.12 4.05
C LEU A 34 4.33 12.29 3.33
N THR A 35 4.35 12.24 2.00
CA THR A 35 5.57 12.33 1.20
C THR A 35 5.54 13.50 0.21
N ILE A 36 4.64 14.46 0.43
CA ILE A 36 4.35 15.54 -0.53
C ILE A 36 5.54 16.49 -0.74
N ASP A 37 6.29 16.76 0.33
CA ASP A 37 7.49 17.60 0.34
C ASP A 37 8.73 16.87 -0.22
N GLY A 38 8.60 15.56 -0.50
CA GLY A 38 9.66 14.72 -1.00
C GLY A 38 9.32 14.09 -2.35
N LYS A 39 9.44 12.77 -2.42
CA LYS A 39 9.29 12.00 -3.66
C LYS A 39 7.84 11.82 -4.13
N ARG A 40 6.83 12.29 -3.37
CA ARG A 40 5.41 12.18 -3.71
C ARG A 40 5.01 10.73 -4.06
N ILE A 41 5.17 9.86 -3.08
CA ILE A 41 5.07 8.42 -3.26
C ILE A 41 3.61 7.99 -3.32
N VAL A 42 3.27 7.20 -4.34
CA VAL A 42 2.02 6.45 -4.41
C VAL A 42 2.34 4.96 -4.45
N PRO A 43 1.65 4.11 -3.67
CA PRO A 43 1.90 2.68 -3.68
C PRO A 43 1.60 2.05 -5.05
N ARG A 44 2.50 1.19 -5.52
CA ARG A 44 2.33 0.41 -6.74
C ARG A 44 1.29 -0.68 -6.56
N GLU A 45 0.67 -1.12 -7.65
CA GLU A 45 -0.35 -2.16 -7.63
C GLU A 45 0.11 -3.46 -6.96
N LEU A 46 1.37 -3.88 -7.17
CA LEU A 46 1.93 -5.04 -6.46
C LEU A 46 1.89 -4.87 -4.93
N GLN A 47 2.16 -3.66 -4.44
CA GLN A 47 2.12 -3.36 -3.01
C GLN A 47 0.67 -3.30 -2.49
N LEU A 48 -0.25 -2.78 -3.31
CA LEU A 48 -1.67 -2.74 -3.01
C LEU A 48 -2.31 -4.14 -3.03
N CYS A 49 -1.91 -5.04 -3.92
CA CYS A 49 -2.29 -6.46 -3.90
C CYS A 49 -1.94 -7.10 -2.56
N GLY A 50 -0.73 -6.83 -2.09
CA GLY A 50 -0.26 -7.23 -0.78
C GLY A 50 -1.13 -6.75 0.37
N LEU A 51 -1.37 -5.44 0.38
CA LEU A 51 -2.25 -4.81 1.36
C LEU A 51 -3.65 -5.45 1.34
N LEU A 52 -4.23 -5.67 0.17
CA LEU A 52 -5.54 -6.30 0.03
C LEU A 52 -5.58 -7.71 0.60
N ALA A 53 -4.48 -8.47 0.52
CA ALA A 53 -4.38 -9.78 1.16
C ALA A 53 -4.29 -9.63 2.69
N THR A 54 -3.53 -8.66 3.19
CA THR A 54 -3.48 -8.33 4.63
C THR A 54 -4.85 -7.89 5.16
N MET A 55 -5.60 -7.07 4.42
CA MET A 55 -6.96 -6.64 4.78
C MET A 55 -7.94 -7.81 4.91
N ARG A 56 -7.67 -8.94 4.23
CA ARG A 56 -8.45 -10.17 4.32
C ARG A 56 -7.94 -11.13 5.41
N CYS A 57 -6.95 -10.70 6.20
CA CYS A 57 -6.24 -11.54 7.18
C CYS A 57 -5.61 -12.79 6.55
N TRP A 58 -5.10 -12.68 5.31
CA TRP A 58 -4.43 -13.79 4.64
C TRP A 58 -2.92 -13.77 4.86
N ASN A 59 -2.37 -14.92 5.24
CA ASN A 59 -0.94 -15.14 5.22
C ASN A 59 -0.45 -15.09 3.77
N SER A 60 0.54 -14.25 3.49
CA SER A 60 0.97 -13.94 2.13
C SER A 60 2.48 -14.02 2.00
N VAL A 61 2.96 -14.58 0.89
CA VAL A 61 4.38 -14.54 0.50
C VAL A 61 4.53 -13.54 -0.63
N VAL A 62 5.45 -12.59 -0.46
CA VAL A 62 5.65 -11.48 -1.41
C VAL A 62 7.02 -11.62 -2.03
N TYR A 63 7.06 -12.08 -3.27
CA TYR A 63 8.29 -12.16 -4.03
C TYR A 63 8.50 -10.86 -4.82
N SER A 64 9.54 -10.10 -4.49
CA SER A 64 9.88 -8.87 -5.21
C SER A 64 11.39 -8.59 -5.22
N GLY A 65 11.88 -8.05 -6.32
CA GLY A 65 13.30 -7.71 -6.51
C GLY A 65 13.81 -6.58 -5.60
N CYS A 66 15.07 -6.22 -5.73
CA CYS A 66 15.64 -5.05 -5.05
C CYS A 66 15.02 -3.74 -5.56
N GLY A 67 14.90 -2.71 -4.72
CA GLY A 67 14.34 -1.41 -5.11
C GLY A 67 12.82 -1.36 -5.33
N THR A 68 12.10 -2.47 -5.14
CA THR A 68 10.64 -2.55 -5.30
C THR A 68 9.84 -1.89 -4.17
N GLY A 69 10.51 -1.32 -3.17
CA GLY A 69 9.85 -0.65 -2.05
C GLY A 69 9.20 -1.62 -1.07
N LYS A 70 9.90 -2.72 -0.74
CA LYS A 70 9.49 -3.69 0.29
C LYS A 70 9.19 -3.02 1.64
N THR A 71 9.95 -1.97 1.99
CA THR A 71 9.68 -1.20 3.21
C THR A 71 8.32 -0.54 3.19
N LEU A 72 7.93 0.09 2.07
CA LEU A 72 6.60 0.68 1.94
C LEU A 72 5.52 -0.39 2.09
N PHE A 73 5.73 -1.58 1.50
CA PHE A 73 4.82 -2.72 1.65
C PHE A 73 4.51 -3.06 3.11
N MET A 74 5.52 -3.06 3.98
CA MET A 74 5.36 -3.35 5.42
C MET A 74 4.65 -2.24 6.19
N VAL A 75 4.68 -1.01 5.68
CA VAL A 75 4.07 0.17 6.32
C VAL A 75 2.60 0.37 5.88
N LEU A 76 2.20 -0.09 4.69
CA LEU A 76 0.84 0.08 4.18
C LEU A 76 -0.28 -0.41 5.14
N PRO A 77 -0.15 -1.55 5.83
CA PRO A 77 -1.18 -2.00 6.77
C PRO A 77 -1.41 -1.01 7.92
N LEU A 78 -0.36 -0.35 8.40
CA LEU A 78 -0.45 0.67 9.44
C LEU A 78 -1.16 1.92 8.93
N LEU A 79 -0.92 2.32 7.68
CA LEU A 79 -1.63 3.44 7.06
C LEU A 79 -3.11 3.14 6.80
N TRP A 80 -3.46 1.87 6.56
CA TRP A 80 -4.85 1.44 6.40
C TRP A 80 -5.60 1.42 7.73
N ASN A 81 -4.98 0.85 8.78
CA ASN A 81 -5.58 0.77 10.11
C ASN A 81 -4.63 1.33 11.18
N LEU A 82 -4.77 2.62 11.47
CA LEU A 82 -3.96 3.33 12.46
C LEU A 82 -4.12 2.81 13.90
N LYS A 83 -5.13 1.98 14.18
CA LYS A 83 -5.34 1.35 15.49
C LYS A 83 -4.64 -0.01 15.61
N SER A 84 -4.01 -0.48 14.54
CA SER A 84 -3.30 -1.76 14.51
C SER A 84 -1.84 -1.63 14.93
N VAL A 85 -1.26 -2.75 15.38
CA VAL A 85 0.17 -2.89 15.66
C VAL A 85 0.77 -3.82 14.61
N SER A 86 1.92 -3.44 14.06
CA SER A 86 2.70 -4.25 13.12
C SER A 86 4.06 -4.56 13.72
N ILE A 87 4.45 -5.83 13.69
CA ILE A 87 5.78 -6.29 14.12
C ILE A 87 6.57 -6.68 12.86
N ILE A 88 7.65 -5.95 12.61
CA ILE A 88 8.56 -6.24 11.49
C ILE A 88 9.80 -6.92 12.05
N ILE A 89 10.07 -8.13 11.57
CA ILE A 89 11.25 -8.90 11.95
C ILE A 89 12.22 -8.89 10.77
N SER A 90 13.41 -8.37 11.00
CA SER A 90 14.50 -8.32 10.03
C SER A 90 15.75 -8.93 10.69
N PRO A 91 16.57 -9.71 9.96
CA PRO A 91 17.82 -10.24 10.49
C PRO A 91 18.91 -9.17 10.67
N LEU A 92 18.69 -7.97 10.11
CA LEU A 92 19.62 -6.85 10.19
C LEU A 92 19.32 -6.01 11.44
N LYS A 93 20.39 -5.55 12.10
CA LYS A 93 20.35 -4.59 13.22
C LYS A 93 19.92 -3.20 12.73
#